data_AF-A0A939WPT0-F1
#
_entry.id   AF-A0A939WPT0-F1
#
_cell.length_a   1.000
_cell.length_b   1.000
_cell.length_c   1.000
_cell.angle_alpha   90.00
_cell.angle_beta   90.00
_cell.angle_gamma   90.00
#
_symmetry.space_group_name_H-M   'P 1'
#
loop_
_entity.id
_entity.type
_entity.pdbx_description
1 polymer ?
#
loop_
_entity_poly.entity_id
_entity_poly.type
_entity_poly.pdbx_seq_one_letter_code
_entity_poly.pdbx_strand_id
1 'polypeptide(L)'
;NPTVCDGDFFGIANALPTNANPNAYYWLDLSVTGLLGVATIRVTCDGPSDLGDHVIIARTNQVCHVPLLAGATYAVESDLPIDYSAVLSEYAEIVTNAENRLTVFLPLQLTFERVQMRGGSDSYIAHTSPVDVGPRILNIAGGCCSCVTNDFGFSWNCYPQCLCGGAGHSLSGAAKWEGYSYPFSWWGRCHCYYEDQTAIDEIESRGVNLEILDASGNAIEWKYPVLVGESVIVKATVGGSEMTVSEFAGLFGGRIRLKAYYVDFDGAHDIAGAAIPISAATTTSQGQNVFHVLVAAGWLQSNGIVRNADDEIVAKTSVDMSNGPDAGSDRIDSDSFDENTAGRLYGRARGRWGGNADAQIPEGEFNLKTVRAAGTACLMASCGASCSTKKQCQQQADVFYYSGHGEHDTGRLYGVAVPADVTNHWRDVETVVFAGCAVLDIGDKGNHYSNPASHSASPGLKWAASSDASALLGYCWKAPLDNQGGARIINNWCSNRTALGDVESWMQANANRNGRNACAIQNIADSHCRYWYFKREKGYIYNSYSLTNSIETITR
;
A
#
# COMPACT_ATOMS: atom_id res chain seq x y z
N ASN A 1 -49.70 -20.89 -4.28
CA ASN A 1 -50.44 -21.43 -5.44
C ASN A 1 -49.43 -22.12 -6.32
N PRO A 2 -49.52 -23.45 -6.53
CA PRO A 2 -48.67 -24.09 -7.51
C PRO A 2 -49.07 -23.50 -8.87
N THR A 3 -48.12 -22.83 -9.53
CA THR A 3 -48.27 -22.38 -10.90
C THR A 3 -48.31 -23.66 -11.75
N VAL A 4 -49.49 -24.20 -11.97
CA VAL A 4 -49.69 -25.27 -12.96
C VAL A 4 -49.54 -24.58 -14.31
N CYS A 5 -48.40 -24.77 -14.95
CA CYS A 5 -48.15 -24.30 -16.30
C CYS A 5 -49.06 -25.08 -17.27
N ASP A 6 -50.30 -24.61 -17.42
CA ASP A 6 -51.23 -25.10 -18.44
C ASP A 6 -50.73 -24.67 -19.82
N GLY A 7 -50.16 -25.63 -20.54
CA GLY A 7 -49.79 -25.53 -21.95
C GLY A 7 -48.40 -26.10 -22.20
N ASP A 8 -48.33 -27.38 -22.59
CA ASP A 8 -47.28 -28.06 -23.40
C ASP A 8 -45.78 -27.65 -23.30
N PHE A 9 -45.35 -26.96 -22.25
CA PHE A 9 -43.95 -26.67 -21.95
C PHE A 9 -43.42 -27.74 -21.00
N PHE A 10 -43.29 -28.96 -21.53
CA PHE A 10 -42.36 -29.93 -20.96
C PHE A 10 -40.95 -29.33 -21.09
N GLY A 11 -40.26 -29.03 -19.98
CA GLY A 11 -38.79 -28.91 -19.97
C GLY A 11 -38.15 -27.53 -19.78
N ILE A 12 -38.85 -26.51 -19.30
CA ILE A 12 -38.16 -25.30 -18.83
C ILE A 12 -38.69 -24.96 -17.44
N ALA A 13 -37.89 -25.24 -16.41
CA ALA A 13 -38.15 -24.64 -15.11
C ALA A 13 -37.80 -23.15 -15.21
N ASN A 14 -38.84 -22.34 -15.06
CA ASN A 14 -38.92 -20.94 -14.63
C ASN A 14 -37.72 -20.01 -14.93
N ALA A 15 -37.99 -18.96 -15.70
CA ALA A 15 -37.18 -17.74 -15.64
C ALA A 15 -37.07 -17.27 -14.18
N LEU A 16 -35.92 -16.72 -13.80
CA LEU A 16 -35.75 -16.08 -12.49
C LEU A 16 -36.85 -15.02 -12.28
N PRO A 17 -37.28 -14.77 -11.03
CA PRO A 17 -38.19 -13.66 -10.73
C PRO A 17 -37.73 -12.35 -11.38
N THR A 18 -38.66 -11.48 -11.79
CA THR A 18 -38.38 -10.28 -12.60
C THR A 18 -37.40 -9.28 -11.96
N ASN A 19 -37.10 -9.41 -10.66
CA ASN A 19 -36.13 -8.59 -9.92
C ASN A 19 -35.03 -9.41 -9.22
N ALA A 20 -34.87 -10.67 -9.60
CA ALA A 20 -33.89 -11.55 -8.99
C ALA A 20 -32.46 -11.11 -9.34
N ASN A 21 -31.58 -11.08 -8.35
CA ASN A 21 -30.15 -10.92 -8.57
C ASN A 21 -29.58 -12.21 -9.19
N PRO A 22 -29.17 -12.22 -10.47
CA PRO A 22 -28.70 -13.44 -11.13
C PRO A 22 -27.46 -14.05 -10.46
N ASN A 23 -26.66 -13.26 -9.73
CA ASN A 23 -25.48 -13.75 -9.00
C ASN A 23 -25.84 -14.53 -7.73
N ALA A 24 -27.08 -14.43 -7.26
CA ALA A 24 -27.56 -15.17 -6.09
C ALA A 24 -28.01 -16.60 -6.42
N TYR A 25 -28.06 -16.97 -7.71
CA TYR A 25 -28.61 -18.24 -8.16
C TYR A 25 -27.58 -19.10 -8.89
N TYR A 26 -27.72 -20.40 -8.68
CA TYR A 26 -27.06 -21.46 -9.42
C TYR A 26 -28.09 -22.29 -10.18
N TRP A 27 -27.66 -22.96 -11.24
CA TRP A 27 -28.53 -23.83 -12.02
C TRP A 27 -28.13 -25.29 -11.80
N LEU A 28 -29.11 -26.13 -11.50
CA LEU A 28 -28.99 -27.57 -11.39
C LEU A 28 -29.72 -28.23 -12.57
N ASP A 29 -28.97 -29.03 -13.32
CA ASP A 29 -29.52 -29.82 -14.42
C ASP A 29 -29.96 -31.19 -13.90
N LEU A 30 -31.27 -31.46 -13.97
CA LEU A 30 -31.88 -32.73 -13.57
C LEU A 30 -32.45 -33.47 -14.76
N SER A 31 -32.28 -34.80 -14.80
CA SER A 31 -32.94 -35.64 -15.81
C SER A 31 -33.51 -36.90 -15.19
N VAL A 32 -34.69 -37.33 -15.66
CA VAL A 32 -35.31 -38.58 -15.20
C VAL A 32 -34.72 -39.75 -15.96
N THR A 33 -34.23 -40.75 -15.24
CA THR A 33 -33.66 -41.96 -15.82
C THR A 33 -34.60 -43.16 -15.62
N GLY A 34 -34.58 -44.11 -16.56
CA GLY A 34 -35.38 -45.35 -16.50
C GLY A 34 -36.25 -45.62 -17.74
N LEU A 35 -37.26 -46.49 -17.60
CA LEU A 35 -38.22 -46.82 -18.66
C LEU A 35 -39.10 -45.60 -19.00
N LEU A 36 -39.57 -45.51 -20.26
CA LEU A 36 -40.37 -44.39 -20.77
C LEU A 36 -41.52 -44.03 -19.81
N GLY A 37 -41.46 -42.83 -19.23
CA GLY A 37 -42.41 -42.34 -18.24
C GLY A 37 -42.36 -40.82 -18.04
N VAL A 38 -43.22 -40.35 -17.14
CA VAL A 38 -43.30 -38.96 -16.68
C VAL A 38 -43.10 -38.97 -15.18
N ALA A 39 -42.12 -38.22 -14.67
CA ALA A 39 -41.86 -38.08 -13.24
C ALA A 39 -42.32 -36.72 -12.72
N THR A 40 -42.66 -36.67 -11.44
CA THR A 40 -42.83 -35.43 -10.67
C THR A 40 -41.60 -35.24 -9.78
N ILE A 41 -40.81 -34.21 -10.07
CA ILE A 41 -39.65 -33.81 -9.28
C ILE A 41 -40.06 -32.64 -8.38
N ARG A 42 -39.81 -32.76 -7.08
CA ARG A 42 -40.00 -31.71 -6.08
C ARG A 42 -38.65 -31.22 -5.58
N VAL A 43 -38.44 -29.91 -5.58
CA VAL A 43 -37.24 -29.27 -5.07
C VAL A 43 -37.67 -28.32 -3.96
N THR A 44 -37.30 -28.66 -2.73
CA THR A 44 -37.74 -27.96 -1.52
C THR A 44 -36.57 -27.26 -0.86
N CYS A 45 -36.72 -25.97 -0.57
CA CYS A 45 -35.70 -25.16 0.11
C CYS A 45 -35.78 -25.37 1.64
N ASP A 46 -34.65 -25.36 2.34
CA ASP A 46 -34.58 -25.50 3.81
C ASP A 46 -35.08 -24.26 4.58
N GLY A 47 -35.35 -23.16 3.87
CA GLY A 47 -35.94 -21.96 4.43
C GLY A 47 -36.78 -21.17 3.43
N PRO A 48 -37.50 -20.13 3.89
CA PRO A 48 -38.23 -19.22 3.01
C PRO A 48 -37.30 -18.59 1.98
N SER A 49 -37.71 -18.53 0.72
CA SER A 49 -37.00 -17.81 -0.35
C SER A 49 -38.02 -17.21 -1.32
N ASP A 50 -37.64 -16.16 -2.03
CA ASP A 50 -38.48 -15.55 -3.07
C ASP A 50 -38.63 -16.49 -4.29
N LEU A 51 -37.73 -17.47 -4.40
CA LEU A 51 -37.79 -18.53 -5.40
C LEU A 51 -38.88 -19.57 -5.11
N GLY A 52 -39.14 -19.84 -3.82
CA GLY A 52 -40.09 -20.84 -3.35
C GLY A 52 -39.68 -22.28 -3.68
N ASP A 53 -40.58 -23.23 -3.40
CA ASP A 53 -40.39 -24.62 -3.79
C ASP A 53 -40.75 -24.83 -5.27
N HIS A 54 -40.03 -25.73 -5.94
CA HIS A 54 -40.33 -26.10 -7.33
C HIS A 54 -40.99 -27.46 -7.42
N VAL A 55 -41.98 -27.57 -8.30
CA VAL A 55 -42.56 -28.85 -8.74
C VAL A 55 -42.45 -28.90 -10.26
N ILE A 56 -41.71 -29.89 -10.75
CA ILE A 56 -41.34 -30.03 -12.15
C ILE A 56 -41.89 -31.36 -12.66
N ILE A 57 -42.52 -31.35 -13.82
CA ILE A 57 -42.97 -32.56 -14.51
C ILE A 57 -42.00 -32.84 -15.66
N ALA A 58 -41.25 -33.93 -15.57
CA ALA A 58 -40.15 -34.25 -16.48
C ALA A 58 -40.37 -35.61 -17.16
N ARG A 59 -40.13 -35.70 -18.47
CA ARG A 59 -40.12 -36.98 -19.19
C ARG A 59 -38.77 -37.67 -19.05
N THR A 60 -38.74 -38.99 -19.23
CA THR A 60 -37.47 -39.73 -19.33
C THR A 60 -36.52 -39.08 -20.36
N ASN A 61 -35.25 -38.90 -19.98
CA ASN A 61 -34.20 -38.23 -20.76
C ASN A 61 -34.41 -36.74 -21.05
N GLN A 62 -35.43 -36.11 -20.45
CA GLN A 62 -35.60 -34.67 -20.52
C GLN A 62 -34.73 -34.00 -19.45
N VAL A 63 -33.87 -33.06 -19.87
CA VAL A 63 -33.12 -32.21 -18.95
C VAL A 63 -33.99 -31.05 -18.50
N CYS A 64 -34.03 -30.83 -17.19
CA CYS A 64 -34.73 -29.74 -16.53
C CYS A 64 -33.70 -28.87 -15.82
N HIS A 65 -33.66 -27.58 -16.14
CA HIS A 65 -32.77 -26.60 -15.51
C HIS A 65 -33.48 -25.95 -14.33
N VAL A 66 -32.97 -26.17 -13.11
CA VAL A 66 -33.61 -25.69 -11.87
C VAL A 66 -32.74 -24.60 -11.24
N PRO A 67 -33.26 -23.37 -11.06
CA PRO A 67 -32.54 -22.37 -10.28
C PRO A 67 -32.53 -22.77 -8.80
N LEU A 68 -31.41 -22.54 -8.12
CA LEU A 68 -31.21 -22.78 -6.70
C LEU A 68 -30.48 -21.59 -6.10
N LEU A 69 -30.83 -21.19 -4.89
CA LEU A 69 -30.23 -20.03 -4.24
C LEU A 69 -28.91 -20.39 -3.56
N ALA A 70 -27.88 -19.55 -3.72
CA ALA A 70 -26.65 -19.63 -2.94
C ALA A 70 -26.96 -19.55 -1.43
N GLY A 71 -26.22 -20.30 -0.61
CA GLY A 71 -26.34 -20.37 0.86
C GLY A 71 -27.49 -21.22 1.40
N ALA A 72 -28.37 -21.74 0.54
CA ALA A 72 -29.48 -22.61 0.92
C ALA A 72 -29.17 -24.09 0.72
N THR A 73 -29.89 -24.94 1.46
CA THR A 73 -29.88 -26.38 1.27
C THR A 73 -31.18 -26.82 0.62
N TYR A 74 -31.08 -27.65 -0.42
CA TYR A 74 -32.25 -28.15 -1.14
C TYR A 74 -32.40 -29.65 -1.02
N ALA A 75 -33.63 -30.11 -0.79
CA ALA A 75 -34.02 -31.49 -0.93
C ALA A 75 -34.70 -31.69 -2.29
N VAL A 76 -34.14 -32.59 -3.11
CA VAL A 76 -34.71 -32.98 -4.41
C VAL A 76 -35.29 -34.38 -4.28
N GLU A 77 -36.58 -34.54 -4.57
CA GLU A 77 -37.32 -35.80 -4.48
C GLU A 77 -38.06 -36.08 -5.78
N SER A 78 -38.02 -37.33 -6.25
CA SER A 78 -38.71 -37.76 -7.46
C SER A 78 -39.42 -39.10 -7.25
N ASP A 79 -40.52 -39.33 -7.98
CA ASP A 79 -41.22 -40.61 -8.03
C ASP A 79 -40.55 -41.64 -8.97
N LEU A 80 -39.65 -41.18 -9.85
CA LEU A 80 -38.75 -42.02 -10.66
C LEU A 80 -37.28 -41.68 -10.40
N PRO A 81 -36.32 -42.58 -10.71
CA PRO A 81 -34.90 -42.28 -10.59
C PRO A 81 -34.49 -41.01 -11.34
N ILE A 82 -33.59 -40.24 -10.75
CA ILE A 82 -33.07 -39.00 -11.33
C ILE A 82 -31.55 -39.05 -11.43
N ASP A 83 -31.03 -38.46 -12.49
CA ASP A 83 -29.63 -38.19 -12.70
C ASP A 83 -29.40 -36.68 -12.76
N TYR A 84 -28.19 -36.25 -12.44
CA TYR A 84 -27.80 -34.84 -12.38
C TYR A 84 -26.42 -34.68 -13.01
N SER A 85 -26.26 -33.69 -13.89
CA SER A 85 -25.04 -33.59 -14.70
C SER A 85 -24.21 -32.33 -14.44
N ALA A 86 -24.78 -31.30 -13.82
CA ALA A 86 -24.02 -30.10 -13.47
C ALA A 86 -24.77 -29.26 -12.44
N VAL A 87 -24.05 -28.78 -11.44
CA VAL A 87 -24.33 -27.45 -10.88
C VAL A 87 -23.26 -26.53 -11.48
N LEU A 88 -23.65 -25.40 -12.04
CA LEU A 88 -22.71 -24.43 -12.66
C LEU A 88 -21.80 -23.71 -11.63
N SER A 89 -21.52 -24.33 -10.49
CA SER A 89 -20.59 -23.80 -9.50
C SER A 89 -19.70 -24.92 -8.97
N GLU A 90 -18.40 -24.61 -8.90
CA GLU A 90 -17.39 -25.44 -8.24
C GLU A 90 -17.63 -25.60 -6.72
N TYR A 91 -18.58 -24.84 -6.16
CA TYR A 91 -18.84 -24.77 -4.74
C TYR A 91 -19.98 -25.69 -4.29
N ALA A 92 -20.80 -26.21 -5.21
CA ALA A 92 -21.95 -27.03 -4.85
C ALA A 92 -21.55 -28.44 -4.39
N GLU A 93 -22.06 -28.86 -3.23
CA GLU A 93 -21.94 -30.24 -2.76
C GLU A 93 -23.27 -30.96 -2.96
N ILE A 94 -23.26 -32.09 -3.69
CA ILE A 94 -24.44 -32.90 -3.95
C ILE A 94 -24.27 -34.25 -3.28
N VAL A 95 -25.21 -34.57 -2.38
CA VAL A 95 -25.26 -35.86 -1.69
C VAL A 95 -26.41 -36.68 -2.27
N THR A 96 -26.09 -37.81 -2.89
CA THR A 96 -27.10 -38.76 -3.38
C THR A 96 -27.53 -39.66 -2.23
N ASN A 97 -28.76 -39.46 -1.74
CA ASN A 97 -29.29 -40.21 -0.60
C ASN A 97 -29.98 -41.51 -1.04
N ALA A 98 -30.58 -41.49 -2.24
CA ALA A 98 -31.19 -42.62 -2.92
C ALA A 98 -31.25 -42.32 -4.43
N GLU A 99 -31.54 -43.33 -5.26
CA GLU A 99 -31.65 -43.17 -6.72
C GLU A 99 -32.68 -42.11 -7.15
N ASN A 100 -33.62 -41.76 -6.28
CA ASN A 100 -34.67 -40.77 -6.52
C ASN A 100 -34.63 -39.59 -5.53
N ARG A 101 -33.53 -39.43 -4.77
CA ARG A 101 -33.40 -38.38 -3.74
C ARG A 101 -31.99 -37.80 -3.64
N LEU A 102 -31.87 -36.48 -3.73
CA LEU A 102 -30.62 -35.73 -3.61
C LEU A 102 -30.75 -34.65 -2.53
N THR A 103 -29.65 -34.35 -1.84
CA THR A 103 -29.48 -33.11 -1.07
C THR A 103 -28.43 -32.26 -1.76
N VAL A 104 -28.75 -30.99 -2.04
CA VAL A 104 -27.84 -30.04 -2.67
C VAL A 104 -27.49 -28.94 -1.67
N PHE A 105 -26.21 -28.76 -1.39
CA PHE A 105 -25.68 -27.72 -0.53
C PHE A 105 -24.88 -26.71 -1.35
N LEU A 106 -25.23 -25.43 -1.22
CA LEU A 106 -24.60 -24.34 -1.94
C LEU A 106 -23.95 -23.40 -0.92
N PRO A 107 -22.69 -23.58 -0.51
CA PRO A 107 -22.09 -22.74 0.51
C PRO A 107 -22.03 -21.29 0.05
N LEU A 108 -22.45 -20.39 0.94
CA LEU A 108 -22.14 -18.97 0.84
C LEU A 108 -21.04 -18.65 1.85
N GLN A 109 -19.89 -18.17 1.38
CA GLN A 109 -18.89 -17.59 2.28
C GLN A 109 -19.23 -16.12 2.49
N LEU A 110 -19.34 -15.71 3.77
CA LEU A 110 -19.56 -14.32 4.15
C LEU A 110 -18.31 -13.80 4.87
N THR A 111 -17.68 -12.78 4.30
CA THR A 111 -16.55 -12.08 4.91
C THR A 111 -16.91 -10.62 5.16
N PHE A 112 -16.21 -9.97 6.08
CA PHE A 112 -16.46 -8.58 6.43
C PHE A 112 -15.17 -7.76 6.29
N GLU A 113 -15.20 -6.76 5.42
CA GLU A 113 -14.12 -5.80 5.25
C GLU A 113 -14.40 -4.56 6.10
N ARG A 114 -13.41 -4.09 6.86
CA ARG A 114 -13.56 -2.89 7.67
C ARG A 114 -13.42 -1.64 6.80
N VAL A 115 -14.38 -0.73 6.95
CA VAL A 115 -14.35 0.64 6.43
C VAL A 115 -14.32 1.60 7.61
N GLN A 116 -13.14 2.15 7.90
CA GLN A 116 -12.94 3.07 9.01
C GLN A 116 -13.66 4.40 8.74
N MET A 117 -14.51 4.87 9.67
CA MET A 117 -15.12 6.20 9.60
C MET A 117 -14.46 7.17 10.59
N ARG A 118 -14.39 8.46 10.25
CA ARG A 118 -13.97 9.51 11.19
C ARG A 118 -15.03 9.65 12.30
N GLY A 119 -14.60 9.71 13.56
CA GLY A 119 -15.49 9.94 14.71
C GLY A 119 -15.77 8.74 15.62
N GLY A 120 -14.90 7.72 15.63
CA GLY A 120 -14.97 6.64 16.61
C GLY A 120 -16.04 5.57 16.33
N SER A 121 -16.59 5.52 15.12
CA SER A 121 -17.46 4.42 14.67
C SER A 121 -16.77 3.68 13.51
N ASP A 122 -16.65 2.36 13.59
CA ASP A 122 -16.15 1.54 12.49
C ASP A 122 -17.33 1.01 11.68
N SER A 123 -17.25 1.04 10.35
CA SER A 123 -18.18 0.31 9.49
C SER A 123 -17.53 -0.93 8.92
N TYR A 124 -18.33 -1.92 8.56
CA TYR A 124 -17.93 -3.19 7.98
C TYR A 124 -18.82 -3.45 6.78
N ILE A 125 -18.23 -3.74 5.62
CA ILE A 125 -18.93 -4.14 4.40
C ILE A 125 -18.86 -5.67 4.30
N ALA A 126 -19.99 -6.29 4.01
CA ALA A 126 -20.11 -7.72 3.79
C ALA A 126 -19.76 -8.08 2.34
N HIS A 127 -18.88 -9.05 2.16
CA HIS A 127 -18.55 -9.64 0.88
C HIS A 127 -18.99 -11.09 0.86
N THR A 128 -19.41 -11.57 -0.32
CA THR A 128 -19.82 -12.95 -0.53
C THR A 128 -18.90 -13.66 -1.49
N SER A 129 -18.75 -14.97 -1.32
CA SER A 129 -18.38 -15.88 -2.39
C SER A 129 -19.54 -16.86 -2.59
N PRO A 130 -20.21 -16.86 -3.76
CA PRO A 130 -19.88 -16.13 -4.98
C PRO A 130 -20.05 -14.61 -4.81
N VAL A 131 -19.33 -13.82 -5.62
CA VAL A 131 -19.35 -12.35 -5.51
C VAL A 131 -20.70 -11.77 -5.88
N ASP A 132 -21.04 -10.63 -5.27
CA ASP A 132 -22.20 -9.82 -5.61
C ASP A 132 -23.57 -10.50 -5.44
N VAL A 133 -23.71 -11.41 -4.47
CA VAL A 133 -25.03 -11.95 -4.05
C VAL A 133 -25.91 -10.84 -3.46
N GLY A 134 -25.31 -9.75 -2.99
CA GLY A 134 -25.98 -8.58 -2.42
C GLY A 134 -26.66 -8.87 -1.09
N PRO A 135 -25.97 -9.48 -0.10
CA PRO A 135 -26.60 -9.79 1.18
C PRO A 135 -26.89 -8.51 1.96
N ARG A 136 -28.12 -8.38 2.42
CA ARG A 136 -28.49 -7.41 3.44
C ARG A 136 -28.23 -7.98 4.83
N ILE A 137 -27.42 -7.31 5.64
CA ILE A 137 -27.15 -7.76 7.01
C ILE A 137 -28.29 -7.32 7.92
N LEU A 138 -28.79 -8.23 8.74
CA LEU A 138 -29.93 -8.05 9.64
C LEU A 138 -29.55 -8.45 11.07
N ASN A 139 -30.06 -7.68 12.03
CA ASN A 139 -30.13 -8.04 13.46
C ASN A 139 -28.82 -8.61 14.03
N ILE A 140 -27.76 -7.80 14.06
CA ILE A 140 -26.52 -8.19 14.74
C ILE A 140 -26.72 -8.12 16.25
N ALA A 141 -26.41 -9.22 16.92
CA ALA A 141 -26.38 -9.36 18.36
C ALA A 141 -25.00 -9.80 18.85
N GLY A 142 -24.61 -9.32 20.02
CA GLY A 142 -23.28 -9.53 20.61
C GLY A 142 -22.47 -8.23 20.70
N GLY A 143 -21.33 -8.29 21.39
CA GLY A 143 -20.47 -7.13 21.60
C GLY A 143 -20.84 -6.24 22.79
N CYS A 144 -19.92 -5.33 23.15
CA CYS A 144 -20.09 -4.37 24.26
C CYS A 144 -20.82 -3.08 23.87
N CYS A 145 -20.98 -2.77 22.57
CA CYS A 145 -21.63 -1.54 22.11
C CYS A 145 -22.62 -1.84 20.96
N SER A 146 -23.53 -0.91 20.64
CA SER A 146 -24.60 -1.19 19.67
C SER A 146 -24.06 -1.28 18.24
N CYS A 147 -24.57 -2.24 17.47
CA CYS A 147 -24.33 -2.33 16.03
C CYS A 147 -25.55 -1.79 15.26
N VAL A 148 -25.32 -1.04 14.18
CA VAL A 148 -26.35 -0.62 13.24
C VAL A 148 -26.11 -1.34 11.92
N THR A 149 -27.14 -1.93 11.34
CA THR A 149 -27.01 -2.68 10.07
C THR A 149 -27.47 -1.83 8.89
N ASN A 150 -26.94 -2.11 7.71
CA ASN A 150 -27.38 -1.53 6.45
C ASN A 150 -27.39 -2.59 5.34
N ASP A 151 -27.72 -2.18 4.12
CA ASP A 151 -27.93 -3.09 3.00
C ASP A 151 -26.66 -3.81 2.51
N PHE A 152 -25.48 -3.37 2.97
CA PHE A 152 -24.19 -3.91 2.52
C PHE A 152 -23.29 -4.34 3.68
N GLY A 153 -23.76 -4.28 4.94
CA GLY A 153 -22.87 -4.42 6.07
C GLY A 153 -23.45 -3.90 7.40
N PHE A 154 -22.56 -3.52 8.30
CA PHE A 154 -22.94 -2.99 9.61
C PHE A 154 -21.88 -2.04 10.17
N SER A 155 -22.28 -1.14 11.07
CA SER A 155 -21.39 -0.25 11.80
C SER A 155 -21.45 -0.49 13.30
N TRP A 156 -20.30 -0.35 13.95
CA TRP A 156 -20.18 -0.34 15.40
C TRP A 156 -20.32 1.09 15.89
N ASN A 157 -21.38 1.36 16.66
CA ASN A 157 -21.54 2.64 17.33
C ASN A 157 -20.92 2.53 18.73
N CYS A 158 -19.75 3.13 18.88
CA CYS A 158 -19.10 3.25 20.17
C CYS A 158 -19.86 4.23 21.06
N TYR A 159 -20.24 3.79 22.26
CA TYR A 159 -20.80 4.68 23.26
C TYR A 159 -19.73 5.22 24.19
N PRO A 160 -20.00 6.40 24.80
CA PRO A 160 -19.13 7.00 25.79
C PRO A 160 -18.66 6.14 26.96
N GLN A 161 -19.42 5.09 27.21
CA GLN A 161 -19.37 4.29 28.41
C GLN A 161 -18.92 2.86 28.10
N CYS A 162 -18.40 2.61 26.89
CA CYS A 162 -18.03 1.26 26.48
C CYS A 162 -16.75 0.82 27.21
N LEU A 163 -16.89 -0.01 28.24
CA LEU A 163 -15.80 -0.45 29.15
C LEU A 163 -14.98 -1.64 28.63
N CYS A 164 -15.22 -2.11 27.40
CA CYS A 164 -14.56 -3.32 26.88
C CYS A 164 -13.09 -3.11 26.51
N GLY A 165 -12.58 -1.87 26.54
CA GLY A 165 -11.14 -1.59 26.48
C GLY A 165 -10.42 -2.13 25.24
N GLY A 166 -11.10 -2.30 24.10
CA GLY A 166 -10.48 -2.90 22.91
C GLY A 166 -10.73 -4.40 22.71
N ALA A 167 -11.45 -5.06 23.62
CA ALA A 167 -11.57 -6.52 23.60
C ALA A 167 -12.27 -7.06 22.33
N GLY A 168 -11.88 -8.28 21.94
CA GLY A 168 -12.55 -9.04 20.89
C GLY A 168 -13.89 -9.60 21.35
N HIS A 169 -14.91 -9.50 20.52
CA HIS A 169 -16.25 -10.01 20.76
C HIS A 169 -16.71 -10.91 19.62
N SER A 170 -17.45 -11.96 19.97
CA SER A 170 -18.23 -12.71 18.98
C SER A 170 -19.51 -11.94 18.68
N LEU A 171 -19.77 -11.70 17.40
CA LEU A 171 -21.00 -11.16 16.86
C LEU A 171 -21.74 -12.28 16.14
N SER A 172 -23.07 -12.27 16.26
CA SER A 172 -23.96 -13.18 15.55
C SER A 172 -25.04 -12.37 14.85
N GLY A 173 -25.46 -12.78 13.66
CA GLY A 173 -26.48 -12.08 12.89
C GLY A 173 -27.06 -12.94 11.78
N ALA A 174 -27.86 -12.33 10.93
CA ALA A 174 -28.37 -12.96 9.72
C ALA A 174 -28.05 -12.11 8.48
N ALA A 175 -27.63 -12.75 7.40
CA ALA A 175 -27.54 -12.14 6.08
C ALA A 175 -28.77 -12.57 5.26
N LYS A 176 -29.43 -11.63 4.59
CA LYS A 176 -30.65 -11.89 3.81
C LYS A 176 -30.47 -11.46 2.35
N TRP A 177 -30.82 -12.35 1.42
CA TRP A 177 -30.88 -12.07 -0.02
C TRP A 177 -32.00 -12.91 -0.64
N GLU A 178 -32.69 -12.37 -1.66
CA GLU A 178 -33.73 -13.11 -2.40
C GLU A 178 -34.73 -13.84 -1.47
N GLY A 179 -35.15 -13.17 -0.38
CA GLY A 179 -36.06 -13.73 0.62
C GLY A 179 -35.43 -14.68 1.65
N TYR A 180 -34.29 -15.29 1.35
CA TYR A 180 -33.60 -16.28 2.18
C TYR A 180 -32.72 -15.64 3.25
N SER A 181 -32.67 -16.27 4.43
CA SER A 181 -31.98 -15.75 5.61
C SER A 181 -30.94 -16.76 6.12
N TYR A 182 -29.68 -16.38 6.06
CA TYR A 182 -28.55 -17.20 6.47
C TYR A 182 -27.92 -16.70 7.78
N PRO A 183 -27.90 -17.50 8.85
CA PRO A 183 -27.26 -17.13 10.10
C PRO A 183 -25.73 -17.14 9.96
N PHE A 184 -25.05 -16.17 10.56
CA PHE A 184 -23.59 -16.13 10.62
C PHE A 184 -23.08 -15.82 12.04
N SER A 185 -21.83 -16.22 12.30
CA SER A 185 -21.06 -15.81 13.48
C SER A 185 -19.71 -15.27 13.02
N TRP A 186 -19.30 -14.14 13.58
CA TRP A 186 -18.05 -13.45 13.22
C TRP A 186 -17.36 -12.91 14.48
N TRP A 187 -16.03 -12.95 14.53
CA TRP A 187 -15.26 -12.43 15.65
C TRP A 187 -14.52 -11.16 15.25
N GLY A 188 -14.67 -10.09 16.03
CA GLY A 188 -14.01 -8.81 15.77
C GLY A 188 -13.73 -8.00 17.05
N ARG A 189 -12.82 -7.03 16.97
CA ARG A 189 -12.45 -6.19 18.12
C ARG A 189 -13.27 -4.91 18.17
N CYS A 190 -13.71 -4.56 19.38
CA CYS A 190 -14.38 -3.31 19.65
C CYS A 190 -13.36 -2.18 19.84
N HIS A 191 -13.36 -1.14 19.00
CA HIS A 191 -12.36 -0.06 19.09
C HIS A 191 -12.81 1.15 19.94
N CYS A 192 -13.72 0.96 20.88
CA CYS A 192 -14.30 2.06 21.67
C CYS A 192 -13.41 2.54 22.83
N TYR A 193 -12.09 2.61 22.64
CA TYR A 193 -11.19 3.13 23.65
C TYR A 193 -11.46 4.64 23.83
N TYR A 194 -12.11 4.98 24.94
CA TYR A 194 -12.27 6.35 25.40
C TYR A 194 -10.89 6.90 25.77
N GLU A 195 -10.36 7.80 24.95
CA GLU A 195 -9.44 8.81 25.49
C GLU A 195 -10.28 9.68 26.45
N ASP A 196 -9.82 9.90 27.68
CA ASP A 196 -10.54 10.66 28.72
C ASP A 196 -10.90 12.07 28.21
N GLN A 197 -12.16 12.26 27.80
CA GLN A 197 -12.64 13.51 27.22
C GLN A 197 -12.41 14.70 28.16
N THR A 198 -12.48 14.50 29.47
CA THR A 198 -12.20 15.56 30.46
C THR A 198 -10.75 16.04 30.36
N ALA A 199 -9.82 15.12 30.17
CA ALA A 199 -8.42 15.45 29.97
C ALA A 199 -8.16 16.09 28.59
N ILE A 200 -8.90 15.68 27.56
CA ILE A 200 -8.85 16.34 26.23
C ILE A 200 -9.35 17.78 26.35
N ASP A 201 -10.52 17.98 26.96
CA ASP A 201 -11.11 19.30 27.17
C ASP A 201 -10.18 20.19 28.02
N GLU A 202 -9.53 19.62 29.05
CA GLU A 202 -8.52 20.33 29.83
C GLU A 202 -7.30 20.72 28.97
N ILE A 203 -6.77 19.81 28.15
CA ILE A 203 -5.64 20.09 27.24
C ILE A 203 -6.01 21.19 26.23
N GLU A 204 -7.20 21.10 25.63
CA GLU A 204 -7.69 22.07 24.66
C GLU A 204 -7.91 23.45 25.31
N SER A 205 -8.45 23.47 26.54
CA SER A 205 -8.65 24.71 27.30
C SER A 205 -7.34 25.42 27.68
N ARG A 206 -6.26 24.66 27.90
CA ARG A 206 -4.93 25.21 28.20
C ARG A 206 -4.22 25.76 26.96
N GLY A 207 -4.58 25.27 25.76
CA GLY A 207 -3.89 25.58 24.52
C GLY A 207 -2.49 24.97 24.50
N VAL A 208 -2.29 23.94 23.68
CA VAL A 208 -0.98 23.32 23.48
C VAL A 208 -0.46 23.60 22.07
N ASN A 209 0.77 24.09 21.99
CA ASN A 209 1.52 24.20 20.74
C ASN A 209 2.63 23.15 20.76
N LEU A 210 2.74 22.36 19.68
CA LEU A 210 3.71 21.29 19.54
C LEU A 210 4.72 21.64 18.44
N GLU A 211 5.98 21.32 18.69
CA GLU A 211 7.07 21.46 17.75
C GLU A 211 8.00 20.23 17.84
N ILE A 212 8.62 19.83 16.74
CA ILE A 212 9.63 18.76 16.73
C ILE A 212 11.01 19.40 16.55
N LEU A 213 11.94 19.05 17.45
CA LEU A 213 13.30 19.55 17.55
C LEU A 213 14.31 18.41 17.36
N ASP A 214 15.55 18.77 17.00
CA ASP A 214 16.68 17.83 17.02
C ASP A 214 17.12 17.49 18.45
N ALA A 215 18.01 16.50 18.61
CA ALA A 215 18.53 16.08 19.92
C ALA A 215 19.26 17.21 20.68
N SER A 216 19.67 18.28 19.99
CA SER A 216 20.32 19.46 20.57
C SER A 216 19.33 20.56 20.96
N GLY A 217 18.02 20.34 20.79
CA GLY A 217 16.97 21.30 21.14
C GLY A 217 16.81 22.45 20.15
N ASN A 218 17.36 22.34 18.94
CA ASN A 218 17.13 23.35 17.91
C ASN A 218 15.84 23.03 17.14
N ALA A 219 15.11 24.07 16.75
CA ALA A 219 14.04 23.95 15.77
C ALA A 219 14.55 23.18 14.55
N ILE A 220 13.80 22.16 14.12
CA ILE A 220 14.04 21.52 12.83
C ILE A 220 13.57 22.51 11.76
N GLU A 221 14.38 23.52 11.50
CA GLU A 221 14.37 24.29 10.25
C GLU A 221 15.23 23.52 9.26
N TRP A 222 14.66 22.49 8.64
CA TRP A 222 15.35 21.71 7.61
C TRP A 222 16.69 21.11 8.08
N LYS A 223 16.76 20.71 9.35
CA LYS A 223 17.89 19.99 9.93
C LYS A 223 17.50 18.54 10.06
N TYR A 224 18.05 17.71 9.19
CA TYR A 224 17.91 16.27 9.27
C TYR A 224 18.63 15.76 10.53
N PRO A 225 17.91 15.22 11.54
CA PRO A 225 18.54 14.34 12.50
C PRO A 225 18.87 13.05 11.75
N VAL A 226 20.13 12.64 11.78
CA VAL A 226 20.52 11.31 11.31
C VAL A 226 19.91 10.32 12.29
N LEU A 227 18.74 9.74 12.00
CA LEU A 227 18.16 8.67 12.83
C LEU A 227 18.86 7.34 12.61
N VAL A 228 20.18 7.35 12.70
CA VAL A 228 20.99 6.17 12.98
C VAL A 228 21.59 6.39 14.36
N GLY A 229 20.77 6.13 15.39
CA GLY A 229 21.18 6.16 16.81
C GLY A 229 20.80 7.39 17.63
N GLU A 230 20.15 8.41 17.05
CA GLU A 230 19.79 9.64 17.77
C GLU A 230 18.30 9.71 18.18
N SER A 231 18.00 10.49 19.23
CA SER A 231 16.63 10.73 19.71
C SER A 231 16.04 11.99 19.05
N VAL A 232 14.71 12.12 19.01
CA VAL A 232 14.04 13.39 18.65
C VAL A 232 13.47 14.05 19.91
N ILE A 233 13.30 15.37 19.88
CA ILE A 233 12.62 16.09 20.96
C ILE A 233 11.26 16.58 20.47
N VAL A 234 10.20 16.26 21.21
CA VAL A 234 8.90 16.92 21.04
C VAL A 234 8.83 18.05 22.05
N LYS A 235 8.87 19.28 21.56
CA LYS A 235 8.65 20.48 22.35
C LYS A 235 7.15 20.74 22.47
N ALA A 236 6.67 20.85 23.69
CA ALA A 236 5.31 21.26 24.01
C ALA A 236 5.34 22.61 24.74
N THR A 237 4.62 23.59 24.23
CA THR A 237 4.35 24.87 24.89
C THR A 237 2.91 24.89 25.34
N VAL A 238 2.69 24.99 26.65
CA VAL A 238 1.36 24.88 27.27
C VAL A 238 0.94 26.22 27.86
N GLY A 239 -0.26 26.70 27.54
CA GLY A 239 -0.81 27.91 28.15
C GLY A 239 -1.26 27.72 29.60
N GLY A 240 -1.54 28.83 30.29
CA GLY A 240 -2.04 28.84 31.66
C GLY A 240 -0.95 29.04 32.74
N SER A 241 -1.24 28.59 33.96
CA SER A 241 -0.33 28.70 35.11
C SER A 241 0.92 27.83 34.93
N GLU A 242 2.03 28.20 35.57
CA GLU A 242 3.26 27.42 35.54
C GLU A 242 3.03 25.98 36.04
N MET A 243 3.65 25.02 35.36
CA MET A 243 3.45 23.59 35.58
C MET A 243 4.81 22.90 35.79
N THR A 244 4.86 21.96 36.72
CA THR A 244 6.01 21.08 36.93
C THR A 244 6.07 19.96 35.89
N VAL A 245 7.24 19.33 35.74
CA VAL A 245 7.39 18.16 34.85
C VAL A 245 6.44 17.02 35.26
N SER A 246 6.18 16.84 36.56
CA SER A 246 5.28 15.80 37.05
C SER A 246 3.83 16.07 36.67
N GLU A 247 3.38 17.31 36.78
CA GLU A 247 2.03 17.71 36.36
C GLU A 247 1.87 17.60 34.84
N PHE A 248 2.89 18.00 34.08
CA PHE A 248 2.92 17.82 32.63
C PHE A 248 2.82 16.34 32.24
N ALA A 249 3.63 15.48 32.86
CA ALA A 249 3.58 14.05 32.60
C ALA A 249 2.21 13.43 32.96
N GLY A 250 1.58 13.85 34.05
CA GLY A 250 0.25 13.38 34.43
C GLY A 250 -0.84 13.78 33.43
N LEU A 251 -0.81 15.03 32.96
CA LEU A 251 -1.81 15.57 32.06
C LEU A 251 -1.61 15.11 30.60
N PHE A 252 -0.37 15.11 30.11
CA PHE A 252 -0.06 14.84 28.69
C PHE A 252 0.43 13.41 28.43
N GLY A 253 0.80 12.65 29.47
CA GLY A 253 1.27 11.27 29.35
C GLY A 253 0.25 10.38 28.64
N GLY A 254 0.69 9.69 27.59
CA GLY A 254 -0.17 8.85 26.77
C GLY A 254 -1.02 9.63 25.74
N ARG A 255 -1.01 10.97 25.76
CA ARG A 255 -1.89 11.83 24.93
C ARG A 255 -1.15 12.60 23.85
N ILE A 256 0.14 12.92 24.05
CA ILE A 256 0.98 13.37 22.94
C ILE A 256 1.34 12.14 22.11
N ARG A 257 0.99 12.18 20.83
CA ARG A 257 1.24 11.11 19.87
C ARG A 257 2.19 11.61 18.81
N LEU A 258 3.18 10.79 18.47
CA LEU A 258 4.05 11.03 17.32
C LEU A 258 3.57 10.18 16.16
N LYS A 259 3.39 10.82 15.01
CA LYS A 259 2.98 10.22 13.75
C LYS A 259 4.14 10.32 12.77
N ALA A 260 4.26 9.29 11.93
CA ALA A 260 5.09 9.34 10.74
C ALA A 260 4.19 9.24 9.51
N TYR A 261 4.61 9.87 8.43
CA TYR A 261 3.96 9.79 7.15
C TYR A 261 4.82 8.97 6.18
N TYR A 262 4.15 8.18 5.34
CA TYR A 262 4.77 7.47 4.23
C TYR A 262 3.87 7.37 3.01
N VAL A 263 4.45 7.01 1.88
CA VAL A 263 3.72 6.67 0.66
C VAL A 263 3.95 5.20 0.37
N ASP A 264 2.92 4.42 0.07
CA ASP A 264 3.09 3.09 -0.51
C ASP A 264 2.21 2.95 -1.77
N PHE A 265 1.93 1.71 -2.20
CA PHE A 265 1.12 1.44 -3.38
C PHE A 265 -0.36 1.79 -3.22
N ASP A 266 -0.87 1.85 -1.97
CA ASP A 266 -2.24 2.28 -1.64
C ASP A 266 -2.34 3.81 -1.45
N GLY A 267 -1.18 4.49 -1.51
CA GLY A 267 -1.06 5.93 -1.57
C GLY A 267 -0.42 6.54 -0.32
N ALA A 268 -0.90 7.73 0.05
CA ALA A 268 -0.43 8.50 1.18
C ALA A 268 -1.00 7.98 2.49
N HIS A 269 -0.15 7.51 3.42
CA HIS A 269 -0.59 6.97 4.71
C HIS A 269 0.04 7.71 5.89
N ASP A 270 -0.81 8.03 6.86
CA ASP A 270 -0.37 8.35 8.21
C ASP A 270 -0.22 7.05 9.00
N ILE A 271 0.95 6.81 9.59
CA ILE A 271 1.08 5.78 10.63
C ILE A 271 0.19 6.21 11.80
N ALA A 272 -0.63 5.27 12.28
CA ALA A 272 -1.41 5.48 13.49
C ALA A 272 -0.49 6.00 14.60
N GLY A 273 -0.74 7.22 15.06
CA GLY A 273 0.18 7.91 15.97
C GLY A 273 0.44 7.09 17.23
N ALA A 274 1.71 6.90 17.60
CA ALA A 274 2.07 6.19 18.82
C ALA A 274 2.22 7.20 19.96
N ALA A 275 1.66 6.87 21.13
CA ALA A 275 1.72 7.75 22.30
C ALA A 275 3.14 7.79 22.87
N ILE A 276 3.77 8.96 22.91
CA ILE A 276 5.15 9.08 23.35
C ILE A 276 5.24 8.85 24.88
N PRO A 277 6.29 8.16 25.37
CA PRO A 277 6.48 7.93 26.79
C PRO A 277 6.93 9.24 27.47
N ILE A 278 6.01 9.86 28.20
CA ILE A 278 6.28 11.08 28.98
C ILE A 278 6.48 10.68 30.44
N SER A 279 7.67 10.93 30.95
CA SER A 279 7.99 10.77 32.36
C SER A 279 9.01 11.82 32.79
N ALA A 280 9.28 11.91 34.09
CA ALA A 280 10.36 12.75 34.60
C ALA A 280 11.75 12.36 34.05
N ALA A 281 11.93 11.13 33.59
CA ALA A 281 13.19 10.66 32.99
C ALA A 281 13.34 11.08 31.52
N THR A 282 12.22 11.29 30.80
CA THR A 282 12.22 11.64 29.38
C THR A 282 11.89 13.10 29.13
N THR A 283 11.49 13.86 30.16
CA THR A 283 10.98 15.22 30.00
C THR A 283 11.80 16.23 30.80
N THR A 284 12.18 17.33 30.15
CA THR A 284 12.85 18.47 30.80
C THR A 284 12.01 19.73 30.64
N SER A 285 11.87 20.50 31.73
CA SER A 285 11.27 21.85 31.66
C SER A 285 12.33 22.85 31.22
N GLN A 286 11.97 23.70 30.28
CA GLN A 286 12.77 24.84 29.83
C GLN A 286 12.30 26.16 30.46
N GLY A 287 11.39 26.09 31.45
CA GLY A 287 10.69 27.24 32.03
C GLY A 287 9.51 27.70 31.19
N GLN A 288 8.67 28.58 31.75
CA GLN A 288 7.53 29.21 31.06
C GLN A 288 6.58 28.20 30.38
N ASN A 289 6.33 27.05 31.01
CA ASN A 289 5.52 25.96 30.45
C ASN A 289 6.00 25.41 29.10
N VAL A 290 7.31 25.47 28.86
CA VAL A 290 7.96 24.81 27.72
C VAL A 290 8.58 23.51 28.20
N PHE A 291 8.18 22.39 27.60
CA PHE A 291 8.65 21.05 27.94
C PHE A 291 9.29 20.40 26.73
N HIS A 292 10.47 19.82 26.91
CA HIS A 292 11.14 19.00 25.91
C HIS A 292 11.00 17.54 26.29
N VAL A 293 10.25 16.78 25.49
CA VAL A 293 10.09 15.34 25.64
C VAL A 293 11.05 14.62 24.69
N LEU A 294 12.05 13.94 25.24
CA LEU A 294 12.99 13.12 24.51
C LEU A 294 12.34 11.79 24.10
N VAL A 295 12.28 11.52 22.80
CA VAL A 295 11.78 10.28 22.21
C VAL A 295 12.96 9.50 21.64
N ALA A 296 13.31 8.39 22.29
CA ALA A 296 14.47 7.58 21.94
C ALA A 296 14.32 6.90 20.57
N ALA A 297 15.42 6.76 19.84
CA ALA A 297 15.47 6.08 18.54
C ALA A 297 14.85 4.67 18.59
N GLY A 298 15.21 3.89 19.60
CA GLY A 298 14.68 2.53 19.78
C GLY A 298 13.17 2.49 20.01
N TRP A 299 12.58 3.55 20.60
CA TRP A 299 11.13 3.66 20.73
C TRP A 299 10.48 3.98 19.38
N LEU A 300 11.07 4.89 18.59
CA LEU A 300 10.59 5.20 17.24
C LEU A 300 10.58 3.95 16.36
N GLN A 301 11.64 3.13 16.44
CA GLN A 301 11.76 1.86 15.73
C GLN A 301 10.72 0.83 16.19
N SER A 302 10.61 0.63 17.51
CA SER A 302 9.68 -0.38 18.08
C SER A 302 8.21 -0.08 17.80
N ASN A 303 7.87 1.20 17.53
CA ASN A 303 6.52 1.64 17.19
C ASN A 303 6.34 1.86 15.68
N GLY A 304 7.32 1.48 14.85
CA GLY A 304 7.26 1.61 13.39
C GLY A 304 7.27 3.06 12.88
N ILE A 305 7.51 4.06 13.74
CA ILE A 305 7.59 5.47 13.37
C ILE A 305 8.79 5.71 12.44
N VAL A 306 9.90 5.04 12.75
CA VAL A 306 11.01 4.84 11.82
C VAL A 306 11.29 3.35 11.70
N ARG A 307 12.00 2.96 10.66
CA ARG A 307 12.29 1.57 10.30
C ARG A 307 13.78 1.33 10.30
N ASN A 308 14.15 0.08 10.53
CA ASN A 308 15.54 -0.38 10.44
C ASN A 308 15.93 -0.58 8.98
N ALA A 309 17.25 -0.52 8.71
CA ALA A 309 17.81 -0.78 7.39
C ALA A 309 17.60 -2.22 6.89
N ASP A 310 17.39 -3.18 7.80
CA ASP A 310 17.22 -4.61 7.49
C ASP A 310 15.74 -5.06 7.51
N ASP A 311 14.80 -4.25 6.99
CA ASP A 311 13.44 -4.74 6.77
C ASP A 311 13.32 -5.40 5.38
N GLU A 312 12.40 -6.37 5.21
CA GLU A 312 12.18 -7.03 3.89
C GLU A 312 11.51 -6.07 2.87
N ILE A 313 11.40 -4.77 3.19
CA ILE A 313 10.62 -3.77 2.47
C ILE A 313 11.57 -2.74 1.86
N VAL A 314 11.78 -2.86 0.56
CA VAL A 314 12.66 -1.94 -0.15
C VAL A 314 12.04 -0.53 -0.21
N ALA A 315 12.60 0.42 0.52
CA ALA A 315 12.22 1.82 0.54
C ALA A 315 12.83 2.59 -0.65
N LYS A 316 12.10 3.61 -1.12
CA LYS A 316 12.51 4.47 -2.22
C LYS A 316 12.33 5.94 -1.89
N THR A 317 13.16 6.79 -2.50
CA THR A 317 12.95 8.24 -2.51
C THR A 317 13.44 8.83 -3.82
N SER A 318 12.83 9.93 -4.25
CA SER A 318 13.30 10.70 -5.39
C SER A 318 13.64 12.13 -5.02
N VAL A 319 14.55 12.73 -5.78
CA VAL A 319 14.77 14.15 -5.82
C VAL A 319 14.67 14.65 -7.26
N ASP A 320 13.95 15.75 -7.46
CA ASP A 320 13.74 16.34 -8.79
C ASP A 320 14.02 17.85 -8.75
N MET A 321 14.59 18.34 -9.84
CA MET A 321 15.06 19.73 -9.97
C MET A 321 14.25 20.57 -10.96
N SER A 322 13.24 20.02 -11.61
CA SER A 322 12.40 20.79 -12.56
C SER A 322 11.69 21.96 -11.89
N ASN A 323 11.68 23.09 -12.61
CA ASN A 323 11.32 24.41 -12.11
C ASN A 323 9.95 24.88 -12.66
N GLY A 324 9.01 23.94 -12.85
CA GLY A 324 7.69 24.19 -13.43
C GLY A 324 7.49 23.57 -14.82
N PRO A 325 6.26 23.65 -15.39
CA PRO A 325 5.80 22.87 -16.55
C PRO A 325 6.45 23.24 -17.90
N ASP A 326 7.26 24.29 -17.95
CA ASP A 326 7.78 24.84 -19.20
C ASP A 326 9.27 24.47 -19.39
N ALA A 327 9.56 23.25 -19.87
CA ALA A 327 10.73 22.88 -20.70
C ALA A 327 11.00 21.36 -20.78
N GLY A 328 10.01 20.49 -21.03
CA GLY A 328 10.29 19.06 -21.27
C GLY A 328 10.99 18.30 -20.14
N SER A 329 11.09 18.91 -18.96
CA SER A 329 11.51 18.38 -17.68
C SER A 329 10.44 18.84 -16.69
N ASP A 330 9.49 17.97 -16.40
CA ASP A 330 8.20 18.26 -15.79
C ASP A 330 7.85 17.28 -14.65
N ARG A 331 8.88 16.72 -14.00
CA ARG A 331 8.83 15.77 -12.86
C ARG A 331 8.26 14.40 -13.19
N ILE A 332 7.82 14.15 -14.43
CA ILE A 332 7.03 12.96 -14.73
C ILE A 332 7.80 11.68 -14.42
N ASP A 333 9.12 11.64 -14.64
CA ASP A 333 9.93 10.48 -14.29
C ASP A 333 10.06 10.26 -12.77
N SER A 334 10.32 11.30 -11.98
CA SER A 334 10.40 11.22 -10.51
C SER A 334 9.05 10.90 -9.88
N ASP A 335 7.98 11.50 -10.37
CA ASP A 335 6.62 11.21 -9.91
C ASP A 335 6.23 9.78 -10.34
N SER A 336 6.62 9.32 -11.55
CA SER A 336 6.47 7.90 -11.93
C SER A 336 7.28 6.98 -11.04
N PHE A 337 8.51 7.32 -10.67
CA PHE A 337 9.32 6.54 -9.74
C PHE A 337 8.64 6.42 -8.38
N ASP A 338 8.09 7.52 -7.86
CA ASP A 338 7.39 7.56 -6.57
C ASP A 338 6.07 6.78 -6.63
N GLU A 339 5.29 6.95 -7.70
CA GLU A 339 3.94 6.41 -7.87
C GLU A 339 3.91 4.99 -8.46
N ASN A 340 5.03 4.47 -8.97
CA ASN A 340 5.03 3.15 -9.60
C ASN A 340 4.57 2.06 -8.61
N THR A 341 3.45 1.45 -8.99
CA THR A 341 2.63 0.47 -8.26
C THR A 341 3.06 -0.98 -8.47
N ALA A 342 3.95 -1.28 -9.42
CA ALA A 342 4.32 -2.66 -9.76
C ALA A 342 5.38 -3.28 -8.83
N GLY A 343 6.09 -2.44 -8.07
CA GLY A 343 7.07 -2.88 -7.07
C GLY A 343 6.58 -2.56 -5.66
N ARG A 344 6.85 -3.45 -4.69
CA ARG A 344 6.60 -3.24 -3.25
C ARG A 344 7.50 -2.14 -2.63
N LEU A 345 7.74 -1.06 -3.38
CA LEU A 345 8.66 -0.02 -2.97
C LEU A 345 7.97 0.99 -2.06
N TYR A 346 8.44 1.11 -0.84
CA TYR A 346 7.88 2.02 0.15
C TYR A 346 8.44 3.43 -0.03
N GLY A 347 7.58 4.37 -0.42
CA GLY A 347 7.92 5.77 -0.64
C GLY A 347 8.20 6.54 0.65
N ARG A 348 9.38 7.14 0.69
CA ARG A 348 9.78 8.15 1.69
C ARG A 348 9.44 9.55 1.20
N ALA A 349 9.46 10.54 2.10
CA ALA A 349 9.31 11.92 1.68
C ALA A 349 10.42 12.33 0.71
N ARG A 350 10.03 13.08 -0.32
CA ARG A 350 10.78 13.31 -1.56
C ARG A 350 11.35 14.72 -1.62
N GLY A 351 12.40 14.96 -2.40
CA GLY A 351 12.95 16.30 -2.61
C GLY A 351 12.47 16.92 -3.91
N ARG A 352 12.07 18.20 -3.89
CA ARG A 352 11.62 18.96 -5.07
C ARG A 352 12.13 20.40 -4.96
N TRP A 353 12.37 21.03 -6.11
CA TRP A 353 12.66 22.46 -6.13
C TRP A 353 11.45 23.26 -5.62
N GLY A 354 11.62 24.08 -4.59
CA GLY A 354 10.50 24.78 -3.94
C GLY A 354 9.57 23.85 -3.13
N GLY A 355 10.12 22.78 -2.55
CA GLY A 355 9.35 21.71 -1.89
C GLY A 355 8.40 22.20 -0.80
N ASN A 356 7.23 21.57 -0.71
CA ASN A 356 6.19 21.87 0.28
C ASN A 356 5.98 20.70 1.24
N ALA A 357 6.37 20.88 2.51
CA ALA A 357 6.21 19.86 3.54
C ALA A 357 4.74 19.55 3.87
N ASP A 358 3.81 20.48 3.58
CA ASP A 358 2.38 20.33 3.83
C ASP A 358 1.62 19.73 2.65
N ALA A 359 2.29 19.44 1.53
CA ALA A 359 1.68 18.73 0.41
C ALA A 359 1.13 17.35 0.82
N GLN A 360 0.19 16.82 0.00
CA GLN A 360 -0.41 15.50 0.24
C GLN A 360 0.66 14.43 0.42
N ILE A 361 1.68 14.45 -0.42
CA ILE A 361 2.97 13.78 -0.23
C ILE A 361 3.97 14.86 0.19
N PRO A 362 4.46 14.87 1.44
CA PRO A 362 5.40 15.88 1.91
C PRO A 362 6.64 15.97 1.03
N GLU A 363 6.92 17.16 0.53
CA GLU A 363 8.07 17.44 -0.33
C GLU A 363 9.07 18.32 0.43
N GLY A 364 10.33 17.92 0.39
CA GLY A 364 11.44 18.68 0.91
C GLY A 364 12.08 19.54 -0.16
N GLU A 365 12.79 20.60 0.21
CA GLU A 365 13.56 21.39 -0.76
C GLU A 365 14.70 20.54 -1.35
N PHE A 366 14.89 20.61 -2.67
CA PHE A 366 16.06 20.00 -3.31
C PHE A 366 17.33 20.78 -2.95
N ASN A 367 18.08 20.25 -1.98
CA ASN A 367 19.33 20.83 -1.50
C ASN A 367 20.30 19.74 -1.07
N LEU A 368 21.52 20.16 -0.71
CA LEU A 368 22.61 19.26 -0.35
C LEU A 368 22.24 18.32 0.79
N LYS A 369 21.47 18.82 1.75
CA LYS A 369 21.07 18.04 2.91
C LYS A 369 20.08 16.93 2.51
N THR A 370 19.15 17.20 1.60
CA THR A 370 18.21 16.19 1.05
C THR A 370 18.94 15.10 0.28
N VAL A 371 19.96 15.47 -0.51
CA VAL A 371 20.83 14.50 -1.21
C VAL A 371 21.61 13.64 -0.22
N ARG A 372 22.21 14.24 0.82
CA ARG A 372 22.91 13.48 1.88
C ARG A 372 21.98 12.53 2.63
N ALA A 373 20.75 12.96 2.90
CA ALA A 373 19.77 12.12 3.58
C ALA A 373 19.39 10.89 2.73
N ALA A 374 19.23 11.07 1.42
CA ALA A 374 18.77 10.03 0.49
C ALA A 374 17.53 9.29 0.99
N GLY A 375 16.61 10.04 1.61
CA GLY A 375 15.37 9.53 2.15
C GLY A 375 15.03 10.22 3.47
N THR A 376 13.74 10.49 3.67
CA THR A 376 13.28 11.19 4.88
C THR A 376 11.96 10.62 5.38
N ALA A 377 11.83 10.50 6.70
CA ALA A 377 10.56 10.32 7.37
C ALA A 377 9.94 11.70 7.61
N CYS A 378 8.64 11.85 7.39
CA CYS A 378 7.95 13.06 7.77
C CYS A 378 7.22 12.82 9.10
N LEU A 379 7.65 13.53 10.14
CA LEU A 379 7.15 13.42 11.51
C LEU A 379 6.17 14.54 11.83
N MET A 380 5.14 14.21 12.60
CA MET A 380 4.17 15.17 13.15
C MET A 380 3.79 14.76 14.57
N ALA A 381 3.82 15.71 15.50
CA ALA A 381 3.31 15.51 16.85
C ALA A 381 1.86 16.00 16.92
N SER A 382 1.01 15.28 17.64
CA SER A 382 -0.39 15.66 17.87
C SER A 382 -0.80 15.45 19.33
N CYS A 383 -1.67 16.31 19.84
CA CYS A 383 -2.28 16.18 21.17
C CYS A 383 -3.66 16.84 21.13
N GLY A 384 -4.74 16.06 21.28
CA GLY A 384 -6.10 16.55 21.03
C GLY A 384 -6.23 17.10 19.60
N ALA A 385 -6.88 18.27 19.44
CA ALA A 385 -6.97 18.98 18.16
C ALA A 385 -5.66 19.63 17.69
N SER A 386 -4.67 19.81 18.56
CA SER A 386 -3.40 20.46 18.21
C SER A 386 -2.46 19.53 17.46
N CYS A 387 -1.87 20.02 16.37
CA CYS A 387 -0.82 19.34 15.61
C CYS A 387 0.38 20.26 15.41
N SER A 388 1.59 19.71 15.44
CA SER A 388 2.79 20.41 14.99
C SER A 388 2.77 20.56 13.48
N THR A 389 3.59 21.47 12.95
CA THR A 389 3.97 21.38 11.53
C THR A 389 4.69 20.07 11.25
N LYS A 390 4.58 19.58 10.02
CA LYS A 390 5.32 18.42 9.52
C LYS A 390 6.81 18.73 9.50
N LYS A 391 7.64 17.82 10.01
CA LYS A 391 9.10 17.94 9.99
C LYS A 391 9.74 16.74 9.32
N GLN A 392 10.66 16.98 8.40
CA GLN A 392 11.42 15.90 7.76
C GLN A 392 12.63 15.52 8.60
N CYS A 393 12.80 14.23 8.79
CA CYS A 393 13.88 13.62 9.54
C CYS A 393 14.59 12.61 8.65
N GLN A 394 15.92 12.53 8.69
CA GLN A 394 16.65 11.65 7.78
C GLN A 394 16.36 10.20 8.13
N GLN A 395 15.95 9.45 7.11
CA GLN A 395 15.76 8.02 7.15
C GLN A 395 16.03 7.50 5.74
N GLN A 396 17.18 6.89 5.52
CA GLN A 396 17.64 6.58 4.17
C GLN A 396 16.73 5.56 3.49
N ALA A 397 16.54 5.72 2.18
CA ALA A 397 15.91 4.72 1.33
C ALA A 397 16.95 3.75 0.79
N ASP A 398 16.52 2.52 0.49
CA ASP A 398 17.33 1.54 -0.22
C ASP A 398 17.58 1.97 -1.67
N VAL A 399 16.63 2.71 -2.25
CA VAL A 399 16.73 3.27 -3.60
C VAL A 399 16.63 4.79 -3.58
N PHE A 400 17.67 5.46 -4.05
CA PHE A 400 17.70 6.91 -4.26
C PHE A 400 17.66 7.25 -5.75
N TYR A 401 16.65 7.99 -6.18
CA TYR A 401 16.49 8.47 -7.56
C TYR A 401 16.75 9.98 -7.64
N TYR A 402 17.63 10.40 -8.54
CA TYR A 402 17.86 11.81 -8.88
C TYR A 402 17.46 12.07 -10.33
N SER A 403 16.58 13.04 -10.56
CA SER A 403 16.27 13.58 -11.89
C SER A 403 16.69 15.05 -11.98
N GLY A 404 17.47 15.37 -13.00
CA GLY A 404 17.93 16.73 -13.25
C GLY A 404 19.23 16.81 -14.04
N HIS A 405 19.83 18.00 -14.09
CA HIS A 405 21.09 18.22 -14.80
C HIS A 405 22.28 17.60 -14.06
N GLY A 406 23.14 16.93 -14.83
CA GLY A 406 24.45 16.48 -14.37
C GLY A 406 25.57 17.31 -14.98
N GLU A 407 26.70 17.36 -14.29
CA GLU A 407 27.93 17.99 -14.77
C GLU A 407 29.02 16.93 -14.97
N HIS A 408 29.48 16.77 -16.20
CA HIS A 408 30.50 15.78 -16.57
C HIS A 408 31.82 15.96 -15.82
N ASP A 409 32.35 17.19 -15.77
CA ASP A 409 33.71 17.41 -15.29
C ASP A 409 33.87 17.12 -13.78
N THR A 410 32.80 17.37 -13.01
CA THR A 410 32.81 17.28 -11.55
C THR A 410 31.95 16.12 -11.00
N GLY A 411 31.02 15.60 -11.79
CA GLY A 411 29.97 14.69 -11.34
C GLY A 411 28.88 15.38 -10.53
N ARG A 412 28.78 16.72 -10.59
CA ARG A 412 27.84 17.50 -9.77
C ARG A 412 26.39 17.29 -10.20
N LEU A 413 25.50 17.21 -9.22
CA LEU A 413 24.05 17.25 -9.38
C LEU A 413 23.59 18.71 -9.29
N TYR A 414 23.33 19.35 -10.44
CA TYR A 414 22.85 20.73 -10.60
C TYR A 414 23.24 21.75 -9.51
N GLY A 415 24.54 22.06 -9.35
CA GLY A 415 24.96 23.04 -8.34
C GLY A 415 24.92 22.53 -6.88
N VAL A 416 24.18 21.48 -6.57
CA VAL A 416 23.78 21.08 -5.22
C VAL A 416 24.77 20.14 -4.54
N ALA A 417 25.14 19.02 -5.18
CA ALA A 417 25.96 17.99 -4.54
C ALA A 417 27.03 17.46 -5.49
N VAL A 418 28.21 17.16 -4.96
CA VAL A 418 29.30 16.45 -5.64
C VAL A 418 29.56 15.09 -4.95
N PRO A 419 30.29 14.15 -5.57
CA PRO A 419 30.56 12.84 -4.95
C PRO A 419 31.04 12.91 -3.50
N ALA A 420 32.00 13.81 -3.20
CA ALA A 420 32.56 13.94 -1.86
C ALA A 420 31.51 14.27 -0.78
N ASP A 421 30.40 14.91 -1.14
CA ASP A 421 29.35 15.32 -0.21
C ASP A 421 28.58 14.17 0.41
N VAL A 422 28.56 13.00 -0.23
CA VAL A 422 27.80 11.83 0.26
C VAL A 422 28.69 10.81 0.98
N THR A 423 30.00 11.07 1.02
CA THR A 423 30.96 10.25 1.76
C THR A 423 30.52 10.11 3.20
N ASN A 424 30.37 8.87 3.68
CA ASN A 424 29.87 8.52 5.01
C ASN A 424 28.40 8.83 5.29
N HIS A 425 27.65 9.35 4.31
CA HIS A 425 26.23 9.65 4.46
C HIS A 425 25.35 8.51 3.96
N TRP A 426 25.63 7.93 2.78
CA TRP A 426 24.83 6.84 2.20
C TRP A 426 25.30 5.49 2.72
N ARG A 427 24.78 5.08 3.89
CA ARG A 427 25.09 3.81 4.54
C ARG A 427 24.08 2.72 4.19
N ASP A 428 22.81 3.09 4.11
CA ASP A 428 21.71 2.13 3.86
C ASP A 428 21.17 2.25 2.44
N VAL A 429 21.75 3.11 1.60
CA VAL A 429 21.34 3.26 0.20
C VAL A 429 21.98 2.14 -0.62
N GLU A 430 21.18 1.18 -1.09
CA GLU A 430 21.65 0.05 -1.89
C GLU A 430 21.82 0.41 -3.37
N THR A 431 20.89 1.18 -3.92
CA THR A 431 20.88 1.56 -5.34
C THR A 431 20.67 3.06 -5.51
N VAL A 432 21.50 3.66 -6.34
CA VAL A 432 21.36 5.06 -6.74
C VAL A 432 21.14 5.15 -8.23
N VAL A 433 20.14 5.93 -8.65
CA VAL A 433 19.87 6.24 -10.05
C VAL A 433 20.10 7.72 -10.29
N PHE A 434 21.05 8.05 -11.15
CA PHE A 434 21.29 9.40 -11.64
C PHE A 434 20.70 9.55 -13.05
N ALA A 435 19.45 10.02 -13.13
CA ALA A 435 18.82 10.46 -14.37
C ALA A 435 19.30 11.88 -14.77
N GLY A 436 20.63 12.05 -14.83
CA GLY A 436 21.28 13.28 -15.24
C GLY A 436 22.39 13.03 -16.24
N CYS A 437 22.65 14.03 -17.08
CA CYS A 437 23.67 13.94 -18.12
C CYS A 437 25.06 13.70 -17.53
N ALA A 438 25.73 12.63 -17.98
CA ALA A 438 27.14 12.35 -17.76
C ALA A 438 27.63 12.20 -16.31
N VAL A 439 26.72 12.07 -15.33
CA VAL A 439 27.09 11.92 -13.91
C VAL A 439 27.90 10.65 -13.67
N LEU A 440 27.67 9.60 -14.47
CA LEU A 440 28.35 8.32 -14.36
C LEU A 440 29.29 8.01 -15.54
N ASP A 441 29.76 9.03 -16.27
CA ASP A 441 30.78 8.79 -17.29
C ASP A 441 32.10 8.30 -16.66
N ILE A 442 32.77 7.37 -17.35
CA ILE A 442 34.09 6.88 -17.01
C ILE A 442 34.91 6.85 -18.28
N GLY A 443 36.03 7.59 -18.30
CA GLY A 443 37.01 7.53 -19.39
C GLY A 443 36.48 7.89 -20.78
N ASP A 444 35.35 8.60 -20.89
CA ASP A 444 34.65 8.87 -22.15
C ASP A 444 34.58 7.66 -23.08
N LYS A 445 34.16 6.51 -22.57
CA LYS A 445 34.08 5.26 -23.36
C LYS A 445 33.12 5.37 -24.55
N GLY A 446 32.20 6.32 -24.49
CA GLY A 446 31.30 6.66 -25.60
C GLY A 446 31.92 7.56 -26.67
N ASN A 447 33.12 8.12 -26.43
CA ASN A 447 33.82 9.08 -27.28
C ASN A 447 32.91 10.27 -27.66
N HIS A 448 32.27 10.85 -26.65
CA HIS A 448 31.31 11.93 -26.76
C HIS A 448 31.92 13.31 -26.56
N TYR A 449 33.12 13.39 -26.00
CA TYR A 449 33.81 14.65 -25.73
C TYR A 449 34.98 14.84 -26.71
N SER A 450 35.28 16.10 -27.03
CA SER A 450 36.40 16.44 -27.92
C SER A 450 37.60 17.05 -27.17
N ASN A 451 37.41 17.40 -25.89
CA ASN A 451 38.45 17.99 -25.06
C ASN A 451 39.23 16.88 -24.33
N PRO A 452 40.56 16.78 -24.51
CA PRO A 452 41.44 15.86 -23.78
C PRO A 452 41.16 15.76 -22.28
N ALA A 453 40.89 16.89 -21.61
CA ALA A 453 40.63 16.91 -20.17
C ALA A 453 39.33 16.17 -19.81
N SER A 454 38.27 16.34 -20.61
CA SER A 454 36.97 15.69 -20.38
C SER A 454 37.05 14.17 -20.53
N HIS A 455 37.93 13.63 -21.36
CA HIS A 455 38.15 12.17 -21.44
C HIS A 455 38.69 11.58 -20.14
N SER A 456 39.31 12.40 -19.28
CA SER A 456 39.93 11.94 -18.02
C SER A 456 39.08 12.22 -16.77
N ALA A 457 38.01 13.02 -16.87
CA ALA A 457 37.26 13.51 -15.71
C ALA A 457 36.61 12.40 -14.86
N SER A 458 36.10 11.36 -15.54
CA SER A 458 35.54 10.11 -14.97
C SER A 458 34.72 10.29 -13.68
N PRO A 459 33.66 11.13 -13.70
CA PRO A 459 32.83 11.38 -12.53
C PRO A 459 32.21 10.10 -11.94
N GLY A 460 31.95 9.07 -12.75
CA GLY A 460 31.46 7.78 -12.27
C GLY A 460 32.40 7.10 -11.27
N LEU A 461 33.72 7.20 -11.45
CA LEU A 461 34.69 6.67 -10.49
C LEU A 461 34.63 7.41 -9.15
N LYS A 462 34.43 8.73 -9.19
CA LYS A 462 34.32 9.55 -7.98
C LYS A 462 33.06 9.16 -7.19
N TRP A 463 31.91 8.99 -7.87
CA TRP A 463 30.68 8.51 -7.23
C TRP A 463 30.82 7.10 -6.66
N ALA A 464 31.46 6.18 -7.38
CA ALA A 464 31.71 4.82 -6.90
C ALA A 464 32.64 4.77 -5.68
N ALA A 465 33.58 5.70 -5.56
CA ALA A 465 34.47 5.83 -4.41
C ALA A 465 33.82 6.50 -3.20
N SER A 466 32.81 7.36 -3.40
CA SER A 466 32.16 8.11 -2.32
C SER A 466 30.89 7.45 -1.78
N SER A 467 30.42 6.35 -2.39
CA SER A 467 29.17 5.67 -2.04
C SER A 467 29.40 4.19 -1.72
N ASP A 468 28.69 3.71 -0.69
CA ASP A 468 28.64 2.29 -0.34
C ASP A 468 27.55 1.53 -1.14
N ALA A 469 26.79 2.20 -2.01
CA ALA A 469 25.69 1.60 -2.77
C ALA A 469 26.16 0.43 -3.64
N SER A 470 25.42 -0.67 -3.63
CA SER A 470 25.69 -1.85 -4.44
C SER A 470 25.63 -1.58 -5.94
N ALA A 471 24.77 -0.65 -6.37
CA ALA A 471 24.63 -0.25 -7.76
C ALA A 471 24.45 1.27 -7.93
N LEU A 472 25.17 1.84 -8.89
CA LEU A 472 24.96 3.18 -9.42
C LEU A 472 24.49 3.05 -10.88
N LEU A 473 23.31 3.56 -11.17
CA LEU A 473 22.67 3.51 -12.48
C LEU A 473 22.57 4.93 -13.05
N GLY A 474 22.77 5.11 -14.34
CA GLY A 474 22.68 6.44 -14.92
C GLY A 474 23.09 6.50 -16.38
N TYR A 475 23.67 7.64 -16.77
CA TYR A 475 24.05 7.92 -18.16
C TYR A 475 25.48 8.50 -18.25
N CYS A 476 26.22 8.08 -19.27
CA CYS A 476 27.59 8.54 -19.53
C CYS A 476 27.66 9.76 -20.46
N TRP A 477 26.53 10.21 -21.02
CA TRP A 477 26.46 11.41 -21.86
C TRP A 477 25.13 12.13 -21.74
N LYS A 478 24.17 11.86 -22.65
CA LYS A 478 22.83 12.46 -22.59
C LYS A 478 21.85 11.52 -21.91
N ALA A 479 21.23 12.00 -20.84
CA ALA A 479 20.04 11.39 -20.26
C ALA A 479 18.80 11.71 -21.12
N PRO A 480 17.80 10.81 -21.18
CA PRO A 480 16.49 11.11 -21.74
C PRO A 480 15.81 12.25 -20.96
N LEU A 481 15.09 13.11 -21.67
CA LEU A 481 14.12 14.02 -21.07
C LEU A 481 12.82 13.28 -20.70
N ASP A 482 11.95 13.91 -19.93
CA ASP A 482 10.64 13.35 -19.57
C ASP A 482 9.82 13.02 -20.81
N ASN A 483 9.75 13.96 -21.76
CA ASN A 483 9.08 13.79 -23.05
C ASN A 483 9.79 12.78 -24.00
N GLN A 484 10.96 12.27 -23.60
CA GLN A 484 11.68 11.20 -24.29
C GLN A 484 11.45 9.83 -23.63
N GLY A 485 10.53 9.75 -22.68
CA GLY A 485 10.10 8.51 -22.05
C GLY A 485 10.88 8.14 -20.79
N GLY A 486 11.39 9.14 -20.05
CA GLY A 486 12.00 8.94 -18.72
C GLY A 486 11.10 8.11 -17.80
N ALA A 487 9.82 8.51 -17.68
CA ALA A 487 8.77 7.78 -16.98
C ALA A 487 8.66 6.29 -17.35
N ARG A 488 8.67 5.98 -18.65
CA ARG A 488 8.62 4.58 -19.11
C ARG A 488 9.89 3.82 -18.75
N ILE A 489 11.05 4.46 -18.85
CA ILE A 489 12.34 3.84 -18.51
C ILE A 489 12.34 3.48 -17.02
N ILE A 490 12.04 4.44 -16.15
CA ILE A 490 12.08 4.16 -14.72
C ILE A 490 11.00 3.14 -14.32
N ASN A 491 9.83 3.16 -14.97
CA ASN A 491 8.78 2.18 -14.70
C ASN A 491 9.17 0.75 -15.10
N ASN A 492 9.81 0.60 -16.26
CA ASN A 492 10.32 -0.69 -16.70
C ASN A 492 11.44 -1.21 -15.79
N TRP A 493 12.30 -0.32 -15.30
CA TRP A 493 13.35 -0.69 -14.35
C TRP A 493 12.75 -1.19 -13.02
N CYS A 494 11.85 -0.40 -12.41
CA CYS A 494 11.18 -0.76 -11.16
C CYS A 494 10.44 -2.11 -11.26
N SER A 495 9.79 -2.38 -12.39
CA SER A 495 9.02 -3.62 -12.60
C SER A 495 9.91 -4.86 -12.75
N ASN A 496 11.15 -4.70 -13.23
CA ASN A 496 12.03 -5.82 -13.57
C ASN A 496 13.14 -6.04 -12.54
N ARG A 497 13.47 -5.05 -11.69
CA ARG A 497 14.65 -5.09 -10.80
C ARG A 497 14.66 -6.28 -9.85
N THR A 498 13.52 -6.71 -9.35
CA THR A 498 13.43 -7.89 -8.46
C THR A 498 13.76 -9.19 -9.21
N ALA A 499 13.37 -9.31 -10.49
CA ALA A 499 13.55 -10.54 -11.26
C ALA A 499 14.93 -10.62 -11.92
N LEU A 500 15.50 -9.49 -12.36
CA LEU A 500 16.73 -9.46 -13.16
C LEU A 500 17.93 -8.84 -12.42
N GLY A 501 17.71 -8.20 -11.27
CA GLY A 501 18.67 -7.33 -10.62
C GLY A 501 18.73 -5.92 -11.23
N ASP A 502 19.38 -5.00 -10.53
CA ASP A 502 19.35 -3.57 -10.88
C ASP A 502 20.01 -3.24 -12.22
N VAL A 503 21.21 -3.79 -12.48
CA VAL A 503 21.99 -3.52 -13.69
C VAL A 503 21.28 -4.03 -14.95
N GLU A 504 20.84 -5.28 -14.93
CA GLU A 504 20.22 -5.91 -16.10
C GLU A 504 18.84 -5.28 -16.39
N SER A 505 18.08 -4.93 -15.34
CA SER A 505 16.83 -4.20 -15.48
C SER A 505 17.04 -2.80 -16.04
N TRP A 506 18.11 -2.12 -15.64
CA TRP A 506 18.43 -0.78 -16.11
C TRP A 506 18.82 -0.80 -17.58
N MET A 507 19.60 -1.80 -17.98
CA MET A 507 19.95 -2.09 -19.36
C MET A 507 18.68 -2.31 -20.21
N GLN A 508 17.78 -3.19 -19.76
CA GLN A 508 16.55 -3.48 -20.51
C GLN A 508 15.59 -2.28 -20.60
N ALA A 509 15.43 -1.53 -19.51
CA ALA A 509 14.61 -0.32 -19.48
C ALA A 509 15.09 0.72 -20.52
N ASN A 510 16.40 0.81 -20.70
CA ASN A 510 17.06 1.73 -21.62
C ASN A 510 17.26 1.19 -23.04
N ALA A 511 16.74 0.00 -23.36
CA ALA A 511 16.82 -0.62 -24.69
C ALA A 511 15.91 0.07 -25.75
N ASN A 512 15.81 1.39 -25.70
CA ASN A 512 15.06 2.23 -26.62
C ASN A 512 15.99 3.32 -27.22
N ARG A 513 15.50 4.08 -28.22
CA ARG A 513 16.34 5.06 -28.92
C ARG A 513 16.87 6.20 -28.04
N ASN A 514 16.17 6.51 -26.94
CA ASN A 514 16.50 7.63 -26.07
C ASN A 514 17.44 7.21 -24.92
N GLY A 515 17.41 5.94 -24.48
CA GLY A 515 18.27 5.39 -23.43
C GLY A 515 19.69 4.97 -23.86
N ARG A 516 20.12 5.30 -25.09
CA ARG A 516 21.35 4.78 -25.73
C ARG A 516 22.69 5.09 -25.03
N ASN A 517 22.69 5.97 -24.03
CA ASN A 517 23.89 6.34 -23.27
C ASN A 517 23.83 5.82 -21.83
N ALA A 518 22.92 4.88 -21.54
CA ALA A 518 22.80 4.31 -20.22
C ALA A 518 24.06 3.51 -19.87
N CYS A 519 24.45 3.63 -18.61
CA CYS A 519 25.56 2.93 -18.01
C CYS A 519 25.20 2.50 -16.58
N ALA A 520 26.03 1.63 -16.03
CA ALA A 520 25.92 1.20 -14.64
C ALA A 520 27.31 0.98 -14.04
N ILE A 521 27.42 1.17 -12.73
CA ILE A 521 28.55 0.74 -11.92
C ILE A 521 27.97 -0.17 -10.84
N GLN A 522 28.57 -1.33 -10.64
CA GLN A 522 28.19 -2.27 -9.60
C GLN A 522 29.40 -2.47 -8.72
N ASN A 523 29.19 -2.21 -7.45
CA ASN A 523 30.15 -2.47 -6.42
C ASN A 523 30.26 -3.98 -6.22
N ILE A 524 31.47 -4.51 -6.43
CA ILE A 524 31.80 -5.92 -6.16
C ILE A 524 32.74 -5.98 -4.95
N ALA A 525 33.01 -7.19 -4.45
CA ALA A 525 33.88 -7.39 -3.30
C ALA A 525 35.28 -6.78 -3.50
N ASP A 526 35.97 -6.52 -2.37
CA ASP A 526 37.39 -6.13 -2.30
C ASP A 526 37.74 -4.80 -3.00
N SER A 527 36.94 -3.74 -2.80
CA SER A 527 37.20 -2.40 -3.38
C SER A 527 37.26 -2.37 -4.91
N HIS A 528 36.60 -3.31 -5.58
CA HIS A 528 36.47 -3.30 -7.03
C HIS A 528 35.04 -2.91 -7.44
N CYS A 529 34.91 -2.41 -8.66
CA CYS A 529 33.65 -2.17 -9.32
C CYS A 529 33.68 -2.79 -10.70
N ARG A 530 32.51 -3.17 -11.21
CA ARG A 530 32.30 -3.41 -12.63
C ARG A 530 31.62 -2.19 -13.24
N TYR A 531 32.10 -1.74 -14.38
CA TYR A 531 31.43 -0.71 -15.18
C TYR A 531 30.81 -1.36 -16.42
N TRP A 532 29.55 -1.01 -16.68
CA TRP A 532 28.83 -1.35 -17.91
C TRP A 532 28.54 -0.08 -18.69
N TYR A 533 28.89 -0.11 -19.96
CA TYR A 533 28.42 0.84 -20.94
C TYR A 533 27.57 0.12 -21.99
N PHE A 534 26.29 0.48 -22.09
CA PHE A 534 25.34 -0.22 -22.96
C PHE A 534 25.41 0.36 -24.37
N LYS A 535 26.41 -0.08 -25.15
CA LYS A 535 26.60 0.38 -26.52
C LYS A 535 25.55 -0.22 -27.45
N ARG A 536 24.94 0.62 -28.29
CA ARG A 536 24.06 0.18 -29.38
C ARG A 536 24.81 0.17 -30.71
N GLU A 537 24.95 -0.99 -31.35
CA GLU A 537 25.59 -1.08 -32.67
C GLU A 537 24.56 -1.12 -33.82
N LYS A 538 24.79 -0.29 -34.84
CA LYS A 538 24.30 -0.42 -36.23
C LYS A 538 22.77 -0.42 -36.47
N GLY A 539 21.98 0.44 -35.82
CA GLY A 539 20.72 0.94 -36.39
C GLY A 539 19.57 -0.06 -36.65
N TYR A 540 19.72 -1.35 -36.35
CA TYR A 540 18.65 -2.34 -36.44
C TYR A 540 18.01 -2.58 -35.07
N ILE A 541 16.68 -2.69 -35.05
CA ILE A 541 15.91 -3.22 -33.93
C ILE A 541 15.79 -4.72 -34.20
N TYR A 542 16.57 -5.54 -33.51
CA TYR A 542 16.34 -6.98 -33.43
C TYR A 542 15.83 -7.29 -32.02
N ASN A 543 14.73 -8.04 -31.92
CA ASN A 543 14.26 -8.67 -30.68
C ASN A 543 15.19 -9.81 -30.21
N SER A 544 16.47 -9.76 -30.53
CA SER A 544 17.49 -10.69 -30.05
C SER A 544 18.64 -9.89 -29.45
N TYR A 545 18.78 -10.02 -28.14
CA TYR A 545 19.79 -9.45 -27.25
C TYR A 545 21.22 -9.62 -27.80
N SER A 546 21.73 -8.66 -28.57
CA SER A 546 23.17 -8.46 -28.75
C SER A 546 23.55 -7.02 -28.39
N LEU A 547 23.44 -6.70 -27.11
CA LEU A 547 24.15 -5.58 -26.51
C LEU A 547 25.56 -6.09 -26.18
N THR A 548 26.58 -5.54 -26.82
CA THR A 548 27.97 -5.78 -26.45
C THR A 548 28.26 -4.99 -25.18
N ASN A 549 27.97 -5.59 -24.02
CA ASN A 549 28.40 -5.06 -22.73
C ASN A 549 29.94 -5.14 -22.68
N SER A 550 30.65 -4.01 -22.73
CA SER A 550 32.05 -3.98 -22.33
C SER A 550 32.09 -3.93 -20.81
N ILE A 551 32.38 -5.08 -20.17
CA ILE A 551 32.59 -5.15 -18.73
C ILE A 551 34.06 -4.80 -18.48
N GLU A 552 34.30 -3.73 -17.74
CA GLU A 552 35.63 -3.42 -17.21
C GLU A 552 35.59 -3.55 -15.69
N THR A 553 36.55 -4.29 -15.14
CA THR A 553 36.83 -4.30 -13.70
C THR A 553 37.73 -3.12 -13.40
N ILE A 554 37.31 -2.28 -12.46
CA ILE A 554 38.03 -1.08 -12.05
C ILE A 554 38.28 -1.15 -10.53
N THR A 555 39.45 -0.70 -10.09
CA THR A 555 39.81 -0.60 -8.67
C THR A 555 39.39 0.78 -8.13
N ARG A 556 38.72 0.81 -6.98
CA ARG A 556 38.25 2.04 -6.31
C ARG A 556 39.39 2.87 -5.73
#